data_AF-A0A959LIV9-F1
#
_entry.id   AF-A0A959LIV9-F1
#
_cell.length_a   1.000
_cell.length_b   1.000
_cell.length_c   1.000
_cell.angle_alpha   90.00
_cell.angle_beta   90.00
_cell.angle_gamma   90.00
#
_symmetry.space_group_name_H-M   'P 1'
#
loop_
_entity.id
_entity.type
_entity.pdbx_description
1 polymer ?
#
loop_
_entity_poly.entity_id
_entity_poly.type
_entity_poly.pdbx_seq_one_letter_code
_entity_poly.pdbx_strand_id
1 'polypeptide(L)'
;MVSPQVIYEDNHLLALNKPAGMLVHADATGDRTLEDWGKGYIKHQYNKPGNIFLTPCHRLDRPVSGVCLFARTSKALPRIQELFRTRQVRKVYYAIVMERPAELTGVLEHYIDKGEPGQPVSALSRPSRRHPK
;
A
#
# COMPACT_ATOMS: atom_id res chain seq x y z
N MET A 1 16.76 1.71 -13.86
CA MET A 1 15.51 1.86 -13.06
C MET A 1 15.44 0.71 -12.09
N VAL A 2 14.97 0.94 -10.86
CA VAL A 2 14.81 -0.13 -9.86
C VAL A 2 13.53 -0.90 -10.17
N SER A 3 13.65 -2.20 -10.44
CA SER A 3 12.52 -3.08 -10.71
C SER A 3 11.89 -3.58 -9.40
N PRO A 4 10.57 -3.84 -9.38
CA PRO A 4 9.96 -4.57 -8.27
C PRO A 4 10.62 -5.92 -8.02
N GLN A 5 10.58 -6.38 -6.78
CA GLN A 5 11.15 -7.66 -6.37
C GLN A 5 10.11 -8.48 -5.62
N VAL A 6 10.08 -9.79 -5.84
CA VAL A 6 9.30 -10.72 -5.02
C VAL A 6 10.06 -10.95 -3.72
N ILE A 7 9.41 -10.71 -2.59
CA ILE A 7 10.01 -10.95 -1.26
C ILE A 7 9.38 -12.17 -0.57
N TYR A 8 8.15 -12.52 -0.96
CA TYR A 8 7.45 -13.70 -0.47
C TYR A 8 6.37 -14.11 -1.46
N GLU A 9 6.18 -15.41 -1.62
CA GLU A 9 5.15 -15.97 -2.49
C GLU A 9 4.66 -17.32 -1.94
N ASP A 10 3.34 -17.48 -1.85
CA ASP A 10 2.68 -18.76 -1.61
C ASP A 10 1.44 -18.92 -2.49
N ASN A 11 0.67 -20.00 -2.33
CA ASN A 11 -0.53 -20.28 -3.14
C ASN A 11 -1.62 -19.17 -3.08
N HIS A 12 -1.62 -18.37 -2.03
CA HIS A 12 -2.65 -17.39 -1.70
C HIS A 12 -2.17 -15.95 -1.75
N LEU A 13 -0.88 -15.70 -1.52
CA LEU A 13 -0.30 -14.38 -1.29
C LEU A 13 0.95 -14.16 -2.14
N LEU A 14 1.16 -12.90 -2.51
CA LEU A 14 2.38 -12.41 -3.12
C LEU A 14 2.77 -11.11 -2.43
N ALA A 15 3.94 -11.05 -1.83
CA ALA A 15 4.49 -9.80 -1.32
C ALA A 15 5.57 -9.29 -2.26
N LEU A 16 5.44 -8.01 -2.62
CA LEU A 16 6.35 -7.33 -3.54
C LEU A 16 7.02 -6.16 -2.84
N ASN A 17 8.32 -6.00 -3.05
CA ASN A 17 9.02 -4.76 -2.74
C ASN A 17 8.75 -3.74 -3.85
N LYS A 18 7.92 -2.74 -3.54
CA LYS A 18 7.54 -1.66 -4.45
C LYS A 18 8.65 -0.61 -4.52
N PRO A 19 9.14 -0.24 -5.72
CA PRO A 19 10.00 0.93 -5.86
C PRO A 19 9.23 2.23 -5.61
N ALA A 20 9.94 3.25 -5.13
CA ALA A 20 9.41 4.62 -5.05
C ALA A 20 9.08 5.14 -6.46
N GLY A 21 8.02 5.92 -6.59
CA GLY A 21 7.53 6.47 -7.86
C GLY A 21 6.53 5.58 -8.61
N MET A 22 6.37 4.31 -8.22
CA MET A 22 5.44 3.37 -8.85
C MET A 22 4.08 3.32 -8.12
N LEU A 23 3.00 3.26 -8.89
CA LEU A 23 1.64 3.04 -8.37
C LEU A 23 1.43 1.59 -7.96
N VAL A 24 0.63 1.35 -6.91
CA VAL A 24 0.21 -0.02 -6.52
C VAL A 24 -0.88 -0.56 -7.44
N HIS A 25 -1.89 0.27 -7.71
CA HIS A 25 -3.09 -0.04 -8.49
C HIS A 25 -3.38 1.11 -9.45
N ALA A 26 -4.13 0.83 -10.52
CA ALA A 26 -4.42 1.79 -11.57
C ALA A 26 -5.17 3.01 -11.03
N ASP A 27 -4.86 4.17 -11.60
CA ASP A 27 -5.60 5.42 -11.42
C ASP A 27 -5.77 6.12 -12.79
N ALA A 28 -6.21 7.38 -12.79
CA ALA A 28 -6.46 8.14 -14.01
C ALA A 28 -5.19 8.45 -14.84
N THR A 29 -3.98 8.19 -14.34
CA THR A 29 -2.73 8.45 -15.07
C THR A 29 -2.46 7.45 -16.19
N GLY A 30 -2.99 6.22 -16.08
CA GLY A 30 -2.67 5.12 -17.00
C GLY A 30 -1.25 4.56 -16.84
N ASP A 31 -0.51 4.94 -15.80
CA ASP A 31 0.84 4.44 -15.54
C ASP A 31 0.83 2.95 -15.22
N ARG A 32 1.88 2.23 -15.67
CA ARG A 32 2.08 0.82 -15.33
C ARG A 32 2.25 0.65 -13.81
N THR A 33 1.49 -0.27 -13.25
CA THR A 33 1.39 -0.45 -11.79
C THR A 33 2.13 -1.68 -11.28
N LEU A 34 2.31 -1.74 -9.97
CA LEU A 34 2.86 -2.91 -9.28
C LEU A 34 1.95 -4.14 -9.47
N GLU A 35 0.63 -3.93 -9.54
CA GLU A 35 -0.32 -4.98 -9.89
C GLU A 35 -0.08 -5.53 -11.30
N ASP A 36 0.11 -4.66 -12.31
CA ASP A 36 0.38 -5.10 -13.69
C ASP A 36 1.70 -5.86 -13.78
N TRP A 37 2.72 -5.39 -13.08
CA TRP A 37 3.99 -6.09 -12.96
C TRP A 37 3.82 -7.47 -12.33
N GLY A 38 3.08 -7.56 -11.20
CA GLY A 38 2.83 -8.81 -10.50
C GLY A 38 2.01 -9.82 -11.32
N LYS A 39 0.99 -9.34 -12.06
CA LYS A 39 0.22 -10.18 -13.01
C LYS A 39 1.13 -10.74 -14.10
N GLY A 40 2.00 -9.91 -14.68
CA GLY A 40 2.98 -10.33 -15.67
C GLY A 40 3.96 -11.36 -15.12
N TYR A 41 4.47 -11.15 -13.91
CA TYR A 41 5.33 -12.10 -13.20
C TYR A 41 4.65 -13.47 -13.03
N ILE A 42 3.44 -13.52 -12.46
CA ILE A 42 2.72 -14.79 -12.27
C ILE A 42 2.42 -15.47 -13.61
N LYS A 43 2.03 -14.70 -14.63
CA LYS A 43 1.73 -15.24 -15.95
C LYS A 43 2.94 -15.94 -16.56
N HIS A 44 4.10 -15.30 -16.51
CA HIS A 44 5.35 -15.84 -17.03
C HIS A 44 5.86 -17.03 -16.20
N GLN A 45 5.94 -16.89 -14.87
CA GLN A 45 6.50 -17.92 -14.00
C GLN A 45 5.73 -19.24 -14.04
N TYR A 46 4.41 -19.18 -14.16
CA TYR A 46 3.55 -20.36 -14.10
C TYR A 46 2.91 -20.72 -15.45
N ASN A 47 3.35 -20.08 -16.54
CA ASN A 47 2.78 -20.22 -17.88
C ASN A 47 1.23 -20.22 -17.88
N LYS A 48 0.64 -19.33 -17.07
CA LYS A 48 -0.80 -19.34 -16.82
C LYS A 48 -1.56 -18.70 -18.01
N PRO A 49 -2.53 -19.40 -18.61
CA PRO A 49 -3.35 -18.81 -19.66
C PRO A 49 -4.33 -17.77 -19.09
N GLY A 50 -4.73 -16.81 -19.93
CA GLY A 50 -5.78 -15.85 -19.60
C GLY A 50 -5.37 -14.75 -18.61
N ASN A 51 -6.37 -14.23 -17.89
CA ASN A 51 -6.24 -13.15 -16.93
C ASN A 51 -5.82 -13.68 -15.55
N ILE A 52 -4.84 -13.00 -14.93
CA ILE A 52 -4.36 -13.35 -13.61
C ILE A 52 -5.17 -12.60 -12.54
N PHE A 53 -5.78 -13.35 -11.62
CA PHE A 53 -6.31 -12.77 -10.39
C PHE A 53 -5.14 -12.40 -9.48
N LEU A 54 -4.93 -11.11 -9.30
CA LEU A 54 -3.97 -10.54 -8.36
C LEU A 54 -4.51 -9.20 -7.91
N THR A 55 -4.77 -9.03 -6.62
CA THR A 55 -5.39 -7.81 -6.08
C THR A 55 -4.64 -7.35 -4.84
N PRO A 56 -4.31 -6.05 -4.72
CA PRO A 56 -3.62 -5.53 -3.54
C PRO A 56 -4.49 -5.67 -2.29
N CYS A 57 -3.91 -6.17 -1.21
CA CYS A 57 -4.54 -6.23 0.11
C CYS A 57 -4.49 -4.87 0.82
N HIS A 58 -3.51 -4.04 0.48
CA HIS A 58 -3.35 -2.66 0.91
C HIS A 58 -2.53 -1.88 -0.12
N ARG A 59 -2.48 -0.55 0.01
CA ARG A 59 -1.66 0.32 -0.83
C ARG A 59 -0.54 0.99 -0.03
N LEU A 60 0.49 1.40 -0.76
CA LEU A 60 1.47 2.40 -0.39
C LEU A 60 1.33 3.56 -1.38
N ASP A 61 1.62 4.77 -0.92
CA ASP A 61 1.58 5.95 -1.79
C ASP A 61 2.68 5.87 -2.86
N ARG A 62 2.46 6.60 -3.97
CA ARG A 62 3.38 6.59 -5.10
C ARG A 62 4.85 6.83 -4.70
N PRO A 63 5.21 7.84 -3.89
CA PRO A 63 6.62 8.07 -3.52
C PRO A 63 7.16 7.07 -2.49
N VAL A 64 6.31 6.30 -1.80
CA VAL A 64 6.73 5.41 -0.71
C VAL A 64 7.22 4.09 -1.30
N SER A 65 8.42 3.62 -0.92
CA SER A 65 8.91 2.28 -1.27
C SER A 65 8.54 1.24 -0.20
N GLY A 66 8.72 -0.04 -0.52
CA GLY A 66 8.64 -1.12 0.46
C GLY A 66 7.53 -2.13 0.19
N VAL A 67 7.15 -2.87 1.22
CA VAL A 67 6.32 -4.08 1.08
C VAL A 67 4.88 -3.74 0.71
N CYS A 68 4.40 -4.32 -0.39
CA CYS A 68 2.99 -4.39 -0.76
C CYS A 68 2.53 -5.85 -0.85
N LEU A 69 1.49 -6.20 -0.10
CA LEU A 69 0.91 -7.53 -0.12
C LEU A 69 -0.26 -7.61 -1.10
N PHE A 70 -0.28 -8.66 -1.90
CA PHE A 70 -1.33 -8.99 -2.86
C PHE A 70 -1.95 -10.35 -2.55
N ALA A 71 -3.25 -10.47 -2.77
CA ALA A 71 -3.96 -11.74 -2.78
C ALA A 71 -3.96 -12.32 -4.19
N ARG A 72 -3.55 -13.59 -4.30
CA ARG A 72 -3.53 -14.38 -5.53
C ARG A 72 -4.80 -15.19 -5.75
N THR A 73 -5.72 -15.18 -4.78
CA THR A 73 -6.99 -15.90 -4.84
C THR A 73 -8.12 -15.06 -4.23
N SER A 74 -9.32 -15.21 -4.77
CA SER A 74 -10.53 -14.55 -4.26
C SER A 74 -10.89 -14.96 -2.83
N LYS A 75 -10.47 -16.16 -2.39
CA LYS A 75 -10.65 -16.64 -1.01
C LYS A 75 -9.69 -15.98 -0.01
N ALA A 76 -8.48 -15.63 -0.43
CA ALA A 76 -7.47 -15.02 0.44
C ALA A 76 -7.73 -13.54 0.68
N LEU A 77 -8.16 -12.82 -0.37
CA LEU A 77 -8.39 -11.37 -0.31
C LEU A 77 -9.25 -10.92 0.90
N PRO A 78 -10.47 -11.43 1.11
CA PRO A 78 -11.32 -10.98 2.22
C PRO A 78 -10.73 -11.34 3.59
N ARG A 79 -10.06 -12.49 3.71
CA ARG A 79 -9.43 -12.92 4.98
C ARG A 79 -8.29 -11.99 5.37
N ILE A 80 -7.47 -11.61 4.41
CA ILE A 80 -6.37 -10.67 4.66
C ILE A 80 -6.92 -9.28 4.92
N GLN A 81 -7.85 -8.78 4.11
CA GLN A 81 -8.49 -7.48 4.32
C GLN A 81 -9.15 -7.38 5.71
N GLU A 82 -9.71 -8.47 6.22
CA GLU A 82 -10.25 -8.53 7.57
C GLU A 82 -9.17 -8.32 8.64
N LEU A 83 -7.97 -8.89 8.47
CA LEU A 83 -6.84 -8.64 9.37
C LEU A 83 -6.39 -7.17 9.33
N PHE A 84 -6.42 -6.52 8.16
CA PHE A 84 -6.16 -5.07 8.05
C PHE A 84 -7.26 -4.26 8.75
N ARG A 85 -8.54 -4.61 8.53
CA ARG A 85 -9.71 -3.93 9.09
C ARG A 85 -9.72 -4.01 10.62
N THR A 86 -9.38 -5.17 11.17
CA THR A 86 -9.31 -5.44 12.61
C THR A 86 -7.98 -5.07 13.24
N ARG A 87 -7.07 -4.41 12.49
CA ARG A 87 -5.75 -3.93 12.96
C ARG A 87 -4.86 -5.04 13.54
N GLN A 88 -5.01 -6.27 13.05
CA GLN A 88 -4.14 -7.40 13.42
C GLN A 88 -2.80 -7.42 12.66
N VAL A 89 -2.68 -6.58 11.62
CA VAL A 89 -1.45 -6.43 10.83
C VAL A 89 -0.56 -5.33 11.44
N ARG A 90 0.66 -5.68 11.84
CA ARG A 90 1.69 -4.71 12.23
C ARG A 90 2.48 -4.26 11.00
N LYS A 91 2.64 -2.94 10.84
CA LYS A 91 3.48 -2.32 9.80
C LYS A 91 4.57 -1.49 10.47
N VAL A 92 5.77 -1.53 9.90
CA VAL A 92 6.91 -0.71 10.35
C VAL A 92 7.41 0.07 9.16
N TYR A 93 7.58 1.38 9.34
CA TYR A 93 8.07 2.30 8.33
C TYR A 93 9.32 2.98 8.84
N TYR A 94 10.31 3.14 7.97
CA TYR A 94 11.47 3.98 8.21
C TYR A 94 11.27 5.28 7.43
N ALA A 95 11.52 6.40 8.09
CA ALA A 95 11.42 7.73 7.51
C ALA A 95 12.60 8.58 7.99
N ILE A 96 13.04 9.49 7.12
CA ILE A 96 13.96 10.58 7.48
C ILE A 96 13.09 11.81 7.68
N VAL A 97 13.28 12.48 8.81
CA VAL A 97 12.56 13.71 9.18
C VAL A 97 13.52 14.90 9.17
N MET A 98 12.99 16.09 8.92
CA MET A 98 13.78 17.32 8.85
C MET A 98 14.44 17.67 10.20
N GLU A 99 13.69 17.50 11.28
CA GLU A 99 14.13 17.80 12.63
C GLU A 99 14.04 16.57 13.50
N ARG A 100 15.02 16.40 14.40
CA ARG A 100 14.98 15.31 15.39
C ARG A 100 13.81 15.56 16.35
N PRO A 101 12.91 14.59 16.56
CA PRO A 101 11.88 14.71 17.57
C PRO A 101 12.48 14.92 18.97
N ALA A 102 11.81 15.72 19.81
CA ALA A 102 12.26 15.99 21.18
C ALA A 102 12.46 14.69 21.98
N GLU A 103 11.51 13.77 21.85
CA GLU A 103 11.56 12.43 22.44
C GLU A 103 11.99 11.39 21.40
N LEU A 104 12.85 10.44 21.78
CA LEU A 104 13.31 9.36 20.90
C LEU A 104 12.22 8.33 20.57
N THR A 105 11.20 8.23 21.42
CA THR A 105 10.07 7.32 21.27
C THR A 105 8.81 8.01 21.75
N GLY A 106 7.68 7.74 21.10
CA GLY A 106 6.39 8.27 21.52
C GLY A 106 5.26 7.78 20.64
N VAL A 107 4.05 8.22 20.97
CA VAL A 107 2.84 7.98 20.18
C VAL A 107 2.34 9.32 19.67
N LEU A 108 2.11 9.40 18.36
CA LEU A 108 1.51 10.56 17.72
C LEU A 108 0.03 10.27 17.45
N GLU A 109 -0.86 10.97 18.15
CA GLU A 109 -2.31 10.88 17.96
C GLU A 109 -2.85 12.20 17.41
N HIS A 110 -3.33 12.18 16.18
CA HIS A 110 -3.84 13.36 15.48
C HIS A 110 -5.07 13.01 14.64
N TYR A 111 -5.89 14.02 14.36
CA TYR A 111 -6.97 13.95 13.38
C TYR A 111 -6.41 14.28 12.00
N ILE A 112 -6.87 13.57 10.97
CA ILE A 112 -6.45 13.82 9.59
C ILE A 112 -7.55 14.59 8.87
N ASP A 113 -7.24 15.81 8.42
CA ASP A 113 -8.10 16.58 7.53
C ASP A 113 -7.61 16.41 6.08
N LYS A 114 -8.49 15.90 5.24
CA LYS A 114 -8.18 15.60 3.83
C LYS A 114 -8.13 16.86 2.97
N GLY A 115 -8.67 17.99 3.45
CA GLY A 115 -8.81 19.20 2.66
C GLY A 115 -9.69 19.00 1.42
N GLU A 116 -9.64 19.98 0.52
CA GLU A 116 -10.27 19.86 -0.80
C GLU A 116 -9.43 18.97 -1.73
N PRO A 117 -10.04 18.33 -2.74
CA PRO A 117 -9.30 17.58 -3.76
C PRO A 117 -8.16 18.43 -4.37
N GLY A 118 -6.94 17.90 -4.34
CA GLY A 118 -5.74 18.57 -4.83
C GLY A 118 -4.94 19.35 -3.78
N GLN A 119 -5.44 19.44 -2.54
CA GLN A 119 -4.68 20.03 -1.42
C GLN A 119 -3.94 18.97 -0.61
N PRO A 120 -2.81 19.34 0.04
CA PRO A 120 -2.13 18.44 0.97
C PRO A 120 -3.02 18.09 2.17
N VAL A 121 -2.95 16.82 2.57
CA VAL A 121 -3.58 16.32 3.79
C VAL A 121 -2.87 16.93 5.00
N SER A 122 -3.64 17.39 5.99
CA SER A 122 -3.12 18.03 7.21
C SER A 122 -3.41 17.20 8.45
N ALA A 123 -2.47 17.21 9.41
CA ALA A 123 -2.67 16.66 10.74
C ALA A 123 -3.13 17.75 11.71
N LEU A 124 -4.20 17.50 12.45
CA LEU A 124 -4.83 18.43 13.38
C LEU A 124 -4.80 17.86 14.80
N SER A 125 -4.54 18.71 15.79
CA SER A 125 -4.62 18.32 17.21
C SER A 125 -6.06 18.19 17.72
N ARG A 126 -7.06 18.60 16.94
CA ARG A 126 -8.49 18.55 17.27
C ARG A 126 -9.32 18.18 16.03
N PRO A 127 -10.55 17.63 16.19
CA PRO A 127 -11.40 17.29 15.05
C PRO A 127 -11.71 18.52 14.16
N SER A 128 -11.71 18.32 12.85
CA SER A 128 -12.14 19.36 11.90
C SER A 128 -13.64 19.64 12.03
N ARG A 129 -14.04 20.91 11.98
CA ARG A 129 -15.46 21.32 12.00
C ARG A 129 -16.18 21.07 10.68
N ARG A 130 -15.44 20.72 9.60
CA ARG A 130 -15.97 20.70 8.23
C ARG A 130 -16.87 19.50 7.91
N HIS A 131 -16.92 18.47 8.74
CA HIS A 131 -17.86 17.36 8.55
C HIS A 131 -18.25 16.72 9.90
N PRO A 132 -19.36 17.13 10.54
CA PRO A 132 -20.03 16.23 11.46
C PRO A 132 -20.54 15.05 10.61
N LYS A 133 -20.16 13.82 11.00
CA LYS A 133 -20.77 12.61 10.45
C LYS A 133 -22.27 12.59 10.69
#